data_AF-A0A319DVE1-F1
#
_entry.id   AF-A0A319DVE1-F1
#
_cell.length_a   1.000
_cell.length_b   1.000
_cell.length_c   1.000
_cell.angle_alpha   90.00
_cell.angle_beta   90.00
_cell.angle_gamma   90.00
#
_symmetry.space_group_name_H-M   'P 1'
#
loop_
_entity.id
_entity.type
_entity.pdbx_description
1 polymer ?
#
loop_
_entity_poly.entity_id
_entity_poly.type
_entity_poly.pdbx_seq_one_letter_code
_entity_poly.pdbx_strand_id
1 'polypeptide(L)'
;MDDDFPDVIQWQVTTTWFYFPCFRGYRSQVERLESAIDDADSSNYAIYQYCPFLSPYSWGVLIFVHHPVESDMPTTLAIARDELVRLREIARYNEEMESWTSYERSRRPMSPSGLGKA
;
A
#
# COMPACT_ATOMS: atom_id res chain seq x y z
N MET A 1 24.63 14.87 43.50
CA MET A 1 24.57 13.84 42.45
C MET A 1 23.35 14.22 41.65
N ASP A 2 23.56 15.16 40.74
CA ASP A 2 22.55 15.51 39.76
C ASP A 2 22.52 14.34 38.77
N ASP A 3 21.47 13.54 38.89
CA ASP A 3 21.16 12.46 37.98
C ASP A 3 20.75 13.10 36.64
N ASP A 4 21.74 13.54 35.85
CA ASP A 4 21.65 13.94 34.44
C ASP A 4 21.30 12.73 33.55
N PHE A 5 20.26 11.98 33.90
CA PHE A 5 19.65 11.11 32.92
C PHE A 5 18.92 12.02 31.94
N PRO A 6 19.24 12.01 30.63
CA PRO A 6 18.42 12.71 29.67
C PRO A 6 16.99 12.21 29.87
N ASP A 7 16.05 13.12 30.09
CA ASP A 7 14.63 12.82 30.11
C ASP A 7 14.36 11.98 28.86
N VAL A 8 14.19 10.68 29.05
CA VAL A 8 13.78 9.79 27.98
C VAL A 8 12.36 10.20 27.70
N ILE A 9 12.19 11.14 26.77
CA ILE A 9 10.91 11.43 26.15
C ILE A 9 10.49 10.09 25.54
N GLN A 10 9.68 9.33 26.27
CA GLN A 10 9.08 8.13 25.74
C GLN A 10 8.18 8.60 24.61
N TRP A 11 8.65 8.47 23.37
CA TRP A 11 7.86 8.71 22.18
C TRP A 11 6.70 7.73 22.21
N GLN A 12 5.54 8.18 22.69
CA GLN A 12 4.34 7.36 22.67
C GLN A 12 3.86 7.31 21.22
N VAL A 13 3.92 6.13 20.63
CA VAL A 13 3.46 5.86 19.27
C VAL A 13 2.11 5.16 19.34
N THR A 14 1.17 5.58 18.51
CA THR A 14 -0.09 4.90 18.31
C THR A 14 -0.24 4.46 16.86
N THR A 15 -1.23 3.59 16.61
CA THR A 15 -1.53 3.07 15.28
C THR A 15 -2.93 3.48 14.89
N THR A 16 -3.07 4.05 13.69
CA THR A 16 -4.36 4.39 13.10
C THR A 16 -4.55 3.63 11.80
N TRP A 17 -5.71 3.03 11.63
CA TRP A 17 -6.09 2.31 10.42
C TRP A 17 -6.95 3.20 9.52
N PHE A 18 -6.54 3.37 8.26
CA PHE A 18 -7.29 4.10 7.25
C PHE A 18 -7.84 3.14 6.21
N TYR A 19 -9.13 3.24 5.96
CA TYR A 19 -9.79 2.58 4.84
C TYR A 19 -10.23 3.61 3.80
N PHE A 20 -9.69 3.49 2.59
CA PHE A 20 -10.07 4.28 1.43
C PHE A 20 -10.98 3.43 0.55
N PRO A 21 -12.27 3.75 0.37
CA PRO A 21 -13.26 2.89 -0.26
C PRO A 21 -13.05 2.68 -1.77
N CYS A 22 -12.35 3.60 -2.43
CA CYS A 22 -11.99 3.58 -3.84
C CYS A 22 -13.23 3.33 -4.73
N PHE A 23 -14.18 4.26 -4.84
CA PHE A 23 -15.48 3.98 -5.48
C PHE A 23 -15.45 3.69 -7.00
N ARG A 24 -14.29 3.73 -7.65
CA ARG A 24 -14.13 3.50 -9.09
C ARG A 24 -13.80 2.02 -9.34
N GLY A 25 -14.34 1.37 -10.36
CA GLY A 25 -13.90 0.00 -10.69
C GLY A 25 -12.46 0.00 -11.20
N TYR A 26 -11.53 -0.65 -10.49
CA TYR A 26 -10.11 -0.76 -10.88
C TYR A 26 -9.79 -2.13 -11.47
N ARG A 27 -8.87 -2.13 -12.43
CA ARG A 27 -8.36 -3.30 -13.16
C ARG A 27 -6.97 -3.70 -12.71
N SER A 28 -6.20 -2.78 -12.14
CA SER A 28 -4.85 -3.04 -11.62
C SER A 28 -4.68 -2.57 -10.17
N GLN A 29 -3.60 -3.02 -9.53
CA GLN A 29 -3.27 -2.61 -8.18
C GLN A 29 -2.83 -1.14 -8.16
N VAL A 30 -2.15 -0.69 -9.22
CA VAL A 30 -1.80 0.73 -9.42
C VAL A 30 -3.03 1.62 -9.48
N GLU A 31 -4.03 1.28 -10.30
CA GLU A 31 -5.28 2.06 -10.41
C GLU A 31 -6.02 2.13 -9.07
N ARG A 32 -5.99 1.03 -8.30
CA ARG A 32 -6.60 0.98 -6.96
C ARG A 32 -5.90 1.93 -5.98
N LEU A 33 -4.57 1.99 -6.00
CA LEU A 33 -3.77 2.88 -5.16
C LEU A 33 -3.90 4.35 -5.58
N GLU A 34 -4.00 4.63 -6.88
CA GLU A 34 -4.32 5.97 -7.39
C GLU A 34 -5.69 6.44 -6.89
N SER A 35 -6.71 5.58 -6.95
CA SER A 35 -8.02 5.91 -6.39
C SER A 35 -7.98 6.13 -4.87
N ALA A 36 -7.14 5.42 -4.14
CA ALA A 36 -6.97 5.63 -2.70
C ALA A 36 -6.31 6.98 -2.38
N ILE A 37 -5.37 7.42 -3.22
CA ILE A 37 -4.73 8.74 -3.10
C ILE A 37 -5.77 9.85 -3.38
N ASP A 38 -6.58 9.71 -4.44
CA ASP A 38 -7.69 10.62 -4.73
C ASP A 38 -8.67 10.72 -3.55
N ASP A 39 -8.98 9.57 -2.92
CA ASP A 39 -9.84 9.49 -1.75
C ASP A 39 -9.20 10.20 -0.53
N ALA A 40 -7.89 10.03 -0.31
CA ALA A 40 -7.16 10.74 0.74
C ALA A 40 -7.18 12.26 0.52
N ASP A 41 -6.92 12.72 -0.69
CA ASP A 41 -6.92 14.13 -1.07
C ASP A 41 -8.33 14.76 -0.98
N SER A 42 -9.37 13.94 -1.17
CA SER A 42 -10.78 14.34 -1.06
C SER A 42 -11.39 14.14 0.33
N SER A 43 -10.60 13.68 1.32
CA SER A 43 -11.07 13.32 2.66
C SER A 43 -12.17 12.24 2.71
N ASN A 44 -12.16 11.32 1.75
CA ASN A 44 -13.06 10.18 1.66
C ASN A 44 -12.42 8.93 2.28
N TYR A 45 -12.49 8.79 3.60
CA TYR A 45 -11.90 7.65 4.29
C TYR A 45 -12.67 7.29 5.56
N ALA A 46 -12.48 6.06 6.04
CA ALA A 46 -12.90 5.64 7.37
C ALA A 46 -11.67 5.38 8.25
N ILE A 47 -11.77 5.75 9.53
CA ILE A 47 -10.71 5.57 10.51
C ILE A 47 -11.13 4.51 11.52
N TYR A 48 -10.21 3.60 11.85
CA TYR A 48 -10.40 2.61 12.90
C TYR A 48 -9.25 2.65 13.90
N GLN A 49 -9.57 2.52 15.19
CA GLN A 49 -8.59 2.39 16.27
C GLN A 49 -7.97 1.00 16.35
N TYR A 50 -8.62 0.00 15.74
CA TYR A 50 -8.18 -1.39 15.71
C TYR A 50 -8.30 -1.91 14.27
N CYS A 51 -7.56 -2.98 13.96
CA CYS A 51 -7.63 -3.61 12.63
C CYS A 51 -9.08 -4.02 12.32
N PRO A 52 -9.73 -3.40 11.32
CA PRO A 52 -11.11 -3.73 10.99
C PRO A 52 -11.18 -5.08 10.29
N PHE A 53 -12.22 -5.86 10.58
CA PHE A 53 -12.58 -7.00 9.73
C PHE A 53 -13.20 -6.47 8.44
N LEU A 54 -12.49 -6.60 7.33
CA LEU A 54 -13.01 -6.26 6.01
C LEU A 54 -13.55 -7.51 5.31
N SER A 55 -14.70 -7.35 4.67
CA SER A 55 -15.26 -8.38 3.81
C SER A 55 -14.30 -8.67 2.65
N PRO A 56 -14.18 -9.92 2.17
CA PRO A 56 -13.47 -10.21 0.93
C PRO A 56 -14.01 -9.42 -0.28
N TYR A 57 -15.24 -8.92 -0.18
CA TYR A 57 -15.89 -8.07 -1.18
C TYR A 57 -15.65 -6.56 -0.98
N SER A 58 -14.85 -6.17 0.01
CA SER A 58 -14.49 -4.76 0.24
C SER A 58 -13.59 -4.26 -0.89
N TRP A 59 -14.04 -3.23 -1.61
CA TRP A 59 -13.37 -2.74 -2.82
C TRP A 59 -12.20 -1.76 -2.53
N GLY A 60 -12.15 -1.16 -1.34
CA GLY A 60 -11.10 -0.21 -0.95
C GLY A 60 -9.70 -0.73 -0.58
N VAL A 61 -8.82 0.20 -0.19
CA VAL A 61 -7.47 -0.03 0.34
C VAL A 61 -7.46 0.21 1.85
N LEU A 62 -6.94 -0.74 2.61
CA LEU A 62 -6.69 -0.61 4.05
C LEU A 62 -5.20 -0.45 4.29
N ILE A 63 -4.81 0.61 4.98
CA ILE A 63 -3.44 0.79 5.49
C ILE A 63 -3.47 1.11 6.98
N PHE A 64 -2.35 0.88 7.65
CA PHE A 64 -2.12 1.37 9.01
C PHE A 64 -0.93 2.32 8.99
N VAL A 65 -0.98 3.32 9.86
CA VAL A 65 0.13 4.26 10.07
C VAL A 65 0.47 4.34 11.54
N HIS A 66 1.77 4.36 11.82
CA HIS A 66 2.30 4.67 13.13
C HIS A 66 2.57 6.16 13.21
N HIS A 67 2.09 6.80 14.27
CA HIS A 67 2.30 8.22 14.48
C HIS A 67 2.41 8.53 15.98
N PRO A 68 3.05 9.66 16.35
CA PRO A 68 3.00 10.18 17.72
C PRO A 68 1.55 10.30 18.22
N VAL A 69 1.33 10.01 19.50
CA VAL A 69 -0.02 10.12 20.11
C VAL A 69 -0.61 11.53 19.99
N GLU A 70 0.26 12.55 19.95
CA GLU A 70 -0.11 13.96 19.83
C GLU A 70 -0.31 14.44 18.38
N SER A 71 -0.13 13.57 17.37
CA SER A 71 -0.36 13.94 15.98
C SER A 71 -1.84 14.24 15.73
N ASP A 72 -2.10 15.39 15.11
CA ASP A 72 -3.42 15.74 14.64
C ASP A 72 -3.82 14.95 13.39
N MET A 73 -5.11 15.00 13.05
CA MET A 73 -5.63 14.26 11.91
C MET A 73 -4.97 14.64 10.57
N PRO A 74 -4.72 15.92 10.26
CA PRO A 74 -3.99 16.30 9.05
C PRO A 74 -2.59 15.67 8.96
N THR A 75 -1.83 15.65 10.06
CA THR A 75 -0.50 15.03 10.10
C THR A 75 -0.61 13.52 9.86
N THR A 76 -1.53 12.85 10.56
CA THR A 76 -1.72 11.41 10.41
C THR A 76 -2.21 11.03 9.00
N LEU A 77 -3.07 11.84 8.38
CA LEU A 77 -3.53 11.65 7.01
C LEU A 77 -2.41 11.88 5.99
N ALA A 78 -1.52 12.85 6.22
CA ALA A 78 -0.35 13.07 5.36
C ALA A 78 0.58 11.85 5.35
N ILE A 79 0.82 11.25 6.52
CA ILE A 79 1.60 9.99 6.63
C ILE A 79 0.91 8.86 5.85
N ALA A 80 -0.41 8.74 5.98
CA ALA A 80 -1.19 7.73 5.26
C ALA A 80 -1.11 7.92 3.74
N ARG A 81 -1.22 9.16 3.27
CA ARG A 81 -1.10 9.52 1.86
C ARG A 81 0.29 9.20 1.31
N ASP A 82 1.35 9.54 2.04
CA ASP A 82 2.72 9.24 1.61
C ASP A 82 2.97 7.73 1.50
N GLU A 83 2.40 6.94 2.41
CA GLU A 83 2.45 5.47 2.31
C GLU A 83 1.70 4.94 1.08
N LEU A 84 0.54 5.51 0.74
CA LEU A 84 -0.17 5.15 -0.50
C LEU A 84 0.66 5.48 -1.75
N VAL A 85 1.33 6.63 -1.78
CA VAL A 85 2.23 7.00 -2.88
C VAL A 85 3.38 6.01 -3.00
N ARG A 86 4.02 5.66 -1.87
CA ARG A 86 5.10 4.66 -1.84
C ARG A 86 4.63 3.31 -2.36
N LEU A 87 3.47 2.83 -1.90
CA LEU A 87 2.88 1.57 -2.34
C LEU A 87 2.55 1.59 -3.83
N ARG A 88 2.09 2.74 -4.37
CA ARG A 88 1.82 2.89 -5.80
C ARG A 88 3.09 2.72 -6.63
N GLU A 89 4.18 3.35 -6.24
CA GLU A 89 5.45 3.22 -6.97
C GLU A 89 5.98 1.77 -6.91
N ILE A 90 5.84 1.08 -5.78
CA ILE A 90 6.16 -0.35 -5.66
C ILE A 90 5.27 -1.19 -6.59
N ALA A 91 3.96 -0.92 -6.61
CA ALA A 91 3.03 -1.64 -7.48
C ALA A 91 3.35 -1.42 -8.97
N ARG A 92 3.68 -0.19 -9.38
CA ARG A 92 4.10 0.12 -10.75
C ARG A 92 5.34 -0.67 -11.15
N TYR A 93 6.36 -0.66 -10.30
CA TYR A 93 7.59 -1.42 -10.54
C TYR A 93 7.32 -2.93 -10.71
N ASN A 94 6.45 -3.49 -9.87
CA ASN A 94 6.09 -4.91 -9.94
C ASN A 94 5.28 -5.25 -11.20
N GLU A 95 4.26 -4.45 -11.55
CA GLU A 95 3.46 -4.65 -12.76
C GLU A 95 4.33 -4.55 -14.03
N GLU A 96 5.31 -3.63 -14.06
CA GLU A 96 6.28 -3.52 -15.14
C GLU A 96 7.20 -4.75 -15.23
N MET A 97 7.75 -5.23 -14.11
CA MET A 97 8.57 -6.45 -14.09
C MET A 97 7.80 -7.69 -14.52
N GLU A 98 6.54 -7.84 -14.10
CA GLU A 98 5.67 -8.95 -14.51
C GLU A 98 5.39 -8.91 -16.03
N SER A 99 5.21 -7.71 -16.59
CA SER A 99 5.07 -7.52 -18.04
C SER A 99 6.34 -7.93 -18.80
N TRP A 100 7.51 -7.50 -18.33
CA TRP A 100 8.81 -7.87 -18.92
C TRP A 100 9.07 -9.38 -18.89
N THR A 101 8.87 -10.02 -17.73
CA THR A 101 9.07 -11.46 -17.59
C THR A 101 8.08 -12.28 -18.44
N SER A 102 6.84 -11.81 -18.57
CA SER A 102 5.83 -12.41 -19.45
C SER A 102 6.20 -12.28 -20.93
N TYR A 103 6.72 -11.12 -21.33
CA TYR A 103 7.23 -10.88 -22.68
C TYR A 103 8.43 -11.79 -23.01
N GLU A 104 9.41 -11.88 -22.12
CA GLU A 104 10.59 -12.75 -22.31
C GLU A 104 10.21 -14.23 -22.36
N ARG A 105 9.26 -14.67 -21.53
CA ARG A 105 8.75 -16.05 -21.56
C ARG A 105 8.06 -16.37 -22.89
N SER A 106 7.33 -15.40 -23.45
CA SER A 106 6.65 -15.53 -24.74
C SER A 106 7.60 -15.58 -25.93
N ARG A 107 8.85 -15.09 -25.77
CA ARG A 107 9.89 -15.10 -26.80
C ARG A 107 10.80 -16.32 -26.77
N ARG A 108 10.68 -17.21 -25.78
CA ARG A 108 11.45 -18.45 -25.80
C ARG A 108 10.96 -19.32 -26.96
N PRO A 109 11.84 -19.71 -27.91
CA PRO A 109 11.43 -20.63 -28.96
C PRO A 109 10.97 -21.93 -28.29
N MET A 110 9.81 -22.46 -28.71
CA MET A 110 9.42 -23.82 -28.34
C MET A 110 10.53 -24.74 -28.81
N SER A 111 11.23 -25.39 -27.87
CA SER A 111 12.17 -26.44 -28.19
C SER A 111 11.45 -27.48 -29.04
N PRO A 112 11.98 -27.87 -30.21
CA PRO A 112 11.36 -28.91 -31.01
C PRO A 112 11.51 -30.23 -30.27
N SER A 113 10.49 -30.59 -29.49
CA SER A 113 10.39 -31.90 -28.88
C SER A 113 10.07 -32.93 -29.96
N GLY A 114 11.09 -33.71 -30.32
CA GLY A 114 10.93 -35.10 -30.73
C GLY A 114 10.47 -35.37 -32.17
N LEU A 115 11.39 -35.22 -33.14
CA LEU A 115 11.42 -36.14 -34.28
C LEU A 115 12.33 -37.32 -33.89
N GLY A 116 11.71 -38.31 -33.25
CA GLY A 116 12.29 -39.63 -33.07
C GLY A 116 12.57 -40.24 -34.45
N LYS A 117 13.84 -40.61 -34.65
CA LYS A 117 14.36 -41.22 -35.87
C LYS A 117 13.61 -42.52 -36.19
N ALA A 118 13.27 -42.68 -37.47
CA ALA A 118 12.92 -43.94 -38.11
C ALA A 118 14.12 -44.90 -38.15
#